data_AF-A0A0L0FS36-F1
#
_entry.id   AF-A0A0L0FS36-F1
#
_cell.length_a   1.000
_cell.length_b   1.000
_cell.length_c   1.000
_cell.angle_alpha   90.00
_cell.angle_beta   90.00
_cell.angle_gamma   90.00
#
_symmetry.space_group_name_H-M   'P 1'
#
loop_
_entity.id
_entity.type
_entity.pdbx_description
1 polymer ?
#
loop_
_entity_poly.entity_id
_entity_poly.type
_entity_poly.pdbx_seq_one_letter_code
_entity_poly.pdbx_strand_id
1 'polypeptide(L)'
;MRVSSLITIASTVLASAVSAVPARRDAETSIICNLAWSNSGQAMNTSCVGADVIFADPMTADERVNSSLKTHTYGGRAVDVMAYLSVGTVNPLYAPDSRLVELGWKQNLDQNSEGELWGDYVFNPDELVTKVLPVMKDIISSYKALGYTMISSDNAKPSTAVTENDAQAAQYAANDRIDPRYVEYMQQIVDYAHSIGVKVTLKNPSYYVNEPTVIDDFDAYIIESMFNYYPWDVDTNEPILYSTKPVWLFQYPGINGLTEEMLKEYMVERDIHLVYLDSTTGYHQFTA
;
A
#
# COMPACT_ATOMS: atom_id res chain seq x y z
N MET A 1 79.23 14.80 6.77
CA MET A 1 78.41 14.16 7.82
C MET A 1 76.98 14.10 7.33
N ARG A 2 76.32 12.98 7.62
CA ARG A 2 75.10 12.49 6.97
C ARG A 2 73.88 13.32 7.37
N VAL A 3 73.08 13.67 6.37
CA VAL A 3 71.72 14.20 6.52
C VAL A 3 70.80 13.01 6.75
N SER A 4 70.24 12.89 7.96
CA SER A 4 69.18 11.93 8.28
C SER A 4 67.84 12.66 8.23
N SER A 5 67.24 12.73 7.04
CA SER A 5 65.83 13.08 6.89
C SER A 5 65.04 11.79 6.78
N LEU A 6 64.41 11.39 7.89
CA LEU A 6 63.37 10.36 7.91
C LEU A 6 62.16 10.92 7.16
N ILE A 7 61.91 10.39 5.96
CA ILE A 7 60.66 10.59 5.23
C ILE A 7 59.63 9.68 5.89
N THR A 8 58.72 10.26 6.67
CA THR A 8 57.53 9.56 7.15
C THR A 8 56.53 9.52 6.00
N ILE A 9 56.38 8.35 5.37
CA ILE A 9 55.32 8.09 4.40
C ILE A 9 54.02 8.00 5.20
N ALA A 10 53.20 9.06 5.15
CA ALA A 10 51.82 9.00 5.61
C ALA A 10 51.03 8.17 4.61
N SER A 11 50.75 6.92 4.95
CA SER A 11 49.81 6.07 4.20
C SER A 11 48.40 6.63 4.38
N THR A 12 47.92 7.40 3.40
CA THR A 12 46.49 7.65 3.24
C THR A 12 45.81 6.33 2.91
N VAL A 13 45.20 5.71 3.92
CA VAL A 13 44.18 4.69 3.73
C VAL A 13 42.99 5.40 3.11
N LEU A 14 42.86 5.35 1.79
CA LEU A 14 41.58 5.50 1.13
C LEU A 14 40.76 4.28 1.54
N ALA A 15 40.04 4.41 2.65
CA ALA A 15 38.89 3.57 2.89
C ALA A 15 37.92 3.89 1.77
N SER A 16 37.90 3.06 0.73
CA SER A 16 36.75 2.95 -0.14
C SER A 16 35.58 2.68 0.80
N ALA A 17 34.76 3.71 1.04
CA ALA A 17 33.43 3.50 1.56
C ALA A 17 32.75 2.64 0.51
N VAL A 18 32.82 1.32 0.70
CA VAL A 18 31.82 0.41 0.15
C VAL A 18 30.56 0.92 0.81
N SER A 19 29.83 1.79 0.11
CA SER A 19 28.46 2.13 0.48
C SER A 19 27.79 0.78 0.62
N ALA A 20 27.59 0.34 1.86
CA ALA A 20 26.83 -0.87 2.11
C ALA A 20 25.52 -0.68 1.34
N VAL A 21 25.21 -1.63 0.46
CA VAL A 21 23.89 -1.67 -0.19
C VAL A 21 22.89 -1.46 0.96
N PRO A 22 22.00 -0.46 0.89
CA PRO A 22 21.03 -0.24 1.95
C PRO A 22 20.36 -1.59 2.26
N ALA A 23 20.43 -2.04 3.51
CA ALA A 23 19.77 -3.28 3.87
C ALA A 23 18.30 -3.14 3.50
N ARG A 24 17.78 -4.07 2.67
CA ARG A 24 16.36 -4.11 2.33
C ARG A 24 15.56 -4.12 3.64
N ARG A 25 14.55 -3.27 3.72
CA ARG A 25 13.62 -3.23 4.84
C ARG A 25 12.28 -3.69 4.30
N ASP A 26 12.16 -5.00 4.17
CA ASP A 26 10.86 -5.61 3.97
C ASP A 26 10.08 -5.63 5.29
N ALA A 27 8.92 -6.29 5.26
CA ALA A 27 7.82 -6.22 6.21
C ALA A 27 8.12 -6.62 7.67
N GLU A 28 9.39 -6.79 8.05
CA GLU A 28 9.83 -7.12 9.41
C GLU A 28 9.82 -5.91 10.37
N THR A 29 9.73 -4.68 9.85
CA THR A 29 9.79 -3.47 10.69
C THR A 29 8.47 -3.11 11.38
N SER A 30 7.34 -3.65 10.91
CA SER A 30 6.01 -3.43 11.50
C SER A 30 5.06 -4.57 11.16
N ILE A 31 4.39 -5.12 12.17
CA ILE A 31 3.44 -6.23 11.98
C ILE A 31 2.03 -5.69 11.72
N ILE A 32 1.42 -6.14 10.62
CA ILE A 32 0.03 -5.80 10.28
C ILE A 32 -0.92 -6.98 10.54
N CYS A 33 -2.09 -6.70 11.12
CA CYS A 33 -3.23 -7.60 11.16
C CYS A 33 -4.24 -7.17 10.09
N ASN A 34 -4.40 -7.94 9.00
CA ASN A 34 -5.40 -7.65 7.98
C ASN A 34 -6.74 -8.31 8.30
N LEU A 35 -7.74 -7.49 8.60
CA LEU A 35 -9.15 -7.84 8.78
C LEU A 35 -10.04 -7.23 7.68
N ALA A 36 -9.50 -6.39 6.79
CA ALA A 36 -10.29 -5.61 5.84
C ALA A 36 -10.85 -6.47 4.70
N TRP A 37 -10.06 -7.41 4.19
CA TRP A 37 -10.45 -8.24 3.04
C TRP A 37 -9.51 -9.44 2.86
N SER A 38 -9.99 -10.54 2.26
CA SER A 38 -9.18 -11.67 1.79
C SER A 38 -9.84 -12.45 0.64
N ASN A 39 -9.07 -13.16 -0.18
CA ASN A 39 -9.59 -14.07 -1.22
C ASN A 39 -10.22 -15.32 -0.61
N SER A 40 -9.70 -15.78 0.53
CA SER A 40 -10.24 -16.93 1.27
C SER A 40 -11.59 -16.67 1.94
N GLY A 41 -11.99 -15.39 2.07
CA GLY A 41 -13.09 -14.95 2.92
C GLY A 41 -12.82 -15.10 4.42
N GLN A 42 -11.59 -15.44 4.83
CA GLN A 42 -11.20 -15.71 6.22
C GLN A 42 -10.41 -14.56 6.86
N ALA A 43 -10.37 -13.36 6.28
CA ALA A 43 -9.69 -12.19 6.88
C ALA A 43 -10.01 -12.00 8.37
N MET A 44 -11.28 -12.23 8.75
CA MET A 44 -11.75 -12.10 10.12
C MET A 44 -11.15 -13.11 11.11
N ASN A 45 -10.57 -14.21 10.63
CA ASN A 45 -9.89 -15.20 11.48
C ASN A 45 -8.45 -14.81 11.80
N THR A 46 -7.89 -13.79 11.16
CA THR A 46 -6.53 -13.31 11.39
C THR A 46 -6.32 -12.93 12.87
N SER A 47 -5.26 -13.45 13.48
CA SER A 47 -4.87 -13.06 14.84
C SER A 47 -4.18 -11.70 14.81
N CYS A 48 -4.68 -10.74 15.60
CA CYS A 48 -4.03 -9.43 15.76
C CYS A 48 -3.05 -9.36 16.94
N VAL A 49 -2.74 -10.49 17.59
CA VAL A 49 -1.81 -10.49 18.75
C VAL A 49 -0.41 -10.09 18.27
N GLY A 50 0.13 -9.03 18.86
CA GLY A 50 1.46 -8.52 18.52
C GLY A 50 1.50 -7.60 17.30
N ALA A 51 0.36 -7.29 16.69
CA ALA A 51 0.28 -6.33 15.59
C ALA A 51 0.58 -4.90 16.05
N ASP A 52 1.29 -4.15 15.21
CA ASP A 52 1.49 -2.70 15.35
C ASP A 52 0.38 -1.93 14.61
N VAL A 53 -0.23 -2.56 13.59
CA VAL A 53 -1.35 -2.00 12.82
C VAL A 53 -2.48 -3.02 12.70
N ILE A 54 -3.72 -2.60 12.95
CA ILE A 54 -4.93 -3.35 12.58
C ILE A 54 -5.55 -2.68 11.37
N PHE A 55 -5.60 -3.39 10.24
CA PHE A 55 -6.23 -2.94 9.01
C PHE A 55 -7.64 -3.51 8.90
N ALA A 56 -8.63 -2.63 8.77
CA ALA A 56 -10.03 -3.01 8.81
C ALA A 56 -10.85 -2.29 7.74
N ASP A 57 -11.93 -2.95 7.32
CA ASP A 57 -13.02 -2.31 6.59
C ASP A 57 -13.94 -1.60 7.58
N PRO A 58 -14.12 -0.27 7.50
CA PRO A 58 -14.99 0.49 8.39
C PRO A 58 -16.46 0.08 8.35
N MET A 59 -16.90 -0.60 7.29
CA MET A 59 -18.28 -1.10 7.16
C MET A 59 -18.48 -2.46 7.83
N THR A 60 -17.40 -3.15 8.21
CA THR A 60 -17.43 -4.47 8.83
C THR A 60 -17.22 -4.36 10.34
N ALA A 61 -18.24 -4.73 11.12
CA ALA A 61 -18.16 -4.67 12.57
C ALA A 61 -17.24 -5.76 13.15
N ASP A 62 -16.24 -5.33 13.93
CA ASP A 62 -15.31 -6.23 14.62
C ASP A 62 -15.02 -5.73 16.04
N GLU A 63 -15.08 -6.61 17.05
CA GLU A 63 -14.85 -6.21 18.45
C GLU A 63 -13.39 -5.75 18.68
N ARG A 64 -12.41 -6.39 18.02
CA ARG A 64 -10.99 -6.03 18.14
C ARG A 64 -10.81 -4.61 17.63
N VAL A 65 -11.33 -4.31 16.45
CA VAL A 65 -11.31 -2.96 15.85
C VAL A 65 -12.04 -1.96 16.76
N ASN A 66 -13.27 -2.25 17.17
CA ASN A 66 -14.07 -1.37 18.02
C ASN A 66 -13.41 -1.05 19.36
N SER A 67 -12.68 -2.00 19.94
CA SER A 67 -11.91 -1.79 21.16
C SER A 67 -10.69 -0.90 20.90
N SER A 68 -9.92 -1.18 19.84
CA SER A 68 -8.71 -0.44 19.49
C SER A 68 -8.99 0.97 18.99
N LEU A 69 -10.14 1.24 18.35
CA LEU A 69 -10.57 2.60 17.99
C LEU A 69 -10.75 3.50 19.22
N LYS A 70 -11.10 2.94 20.38
CA LYS A 70 -11.32 3.71 21.62
C LYS A 70 -10.05 3.92 22.44
N THR A 71 -9.16 2.93 22.44
CA THR A 71 -8.00 2.92 23.34
C THR A 71 -6.67 3.05 22.63
N HIS A 72 -6.63 2.85 21.31
CA HIS A 72 -5.42 2.68 20.51
C HIS A 72 -4.48 1.63 21.09
N THR A 73 -5.06 0.56 21.64
CA THR A 73 -4.32 -0.57 22.16
C THR A 73 -4.95 -1.90 21.76
N TYR A 74 -4.13 -2.92 21.57
CA TYR A 74 -4.57 -4.31 21.47
C TYR A 74 -3.56 -5.22 22.16
N GLY A 75 -4.03 -6.22 22.93
CA GLY A 75 -3.14 -7.11 23.69
C GLY A 75 -2.18 -6.39 24.65
N GLY A 76 -2.56 -5.22 25.17
CA GLY A 76 -1.72 -4.41 26.07
C GLY A 76 -0.62 -3.59 25.39
N ARG A 77 -0.60 -3.52 24.06
CA ARG A 77 0.36 -2.75 23.26
C ARG A 77 -0.35 -1.62 22.51
N ALA A 78 0.36 -0.53 22.24
CA ALA A 78 -0.14 0.51 21.35
C ALA A 78 -0.31 -0.05 19.93
N VAL A 79 -1.37 0.36 19.24
CA VAL A 79 -1.69 -0.08 17.88
C VAL A 79 -2.27 1.07 17.07
N ASP A 80 -1.86 1.19 15.81
CA ASP A 80 -2.54 2.02 14.83
C ASP A 80 -3.74 1.27 14.25
N VAL A 81 -4.83 1.98 13.98
CA VAL A 81 -6.03 1.39 13.36
C VAL A 81 -6.22 2.03 12.00
N MET A 82 -6.06 1.24 10.96
CA MET A 82 -6.11 1.65 9.56
C MET A 82 -7.45 1.31 8.92
N ALA A 83 -8.11 2.31 8.35
CA ALA A 83 -9.34 2.14 7.59
C ALA A 83 -9.05 1.84 6.11
N TYR A 84 -9.76 0.87 5.52
CA TYR A 84 -9.88 0.73 4.08
C TYR A 84 -10.58 1.94 3.46
N LEU A 85 -10.03 2.48 2.37
CA LEU A 85 -10.66 3.51 1.57
C LEU A 85 -10.29 3.34 0.09
N SER A 86 -11.26 2.98 -0.75
CA SER A 86 -11.08 3.08 -2.21
C SER A 86 -11.12 4.55 -2.62
N VAL A 87 -9.99 5.06 -3.13
CA VAL A 87 -9.84 6.48 -3.48
C VAL A 87 -10.06 6.76 -4.97
N GLY A 88 -9.98 5.73 -5.82
CA GLY A 88 -10.17 5.84 -7.27
C GLY A 88 -11.44 5.18 -7.81
N THR A 89 -12.15 4.39 -7.00
CA THR A 89 -13.41 3.75 -7.39
C THR A 89 -14.46 3.79 -6.29
N VAL A 90 -15.71 3.57 -6.68
CA VAL A 90 -16.85 3.41 -5.76
C VAL A 90 -17.64 2.16 -6.11
N ASN A 91 -17.91 1.32 -5.12
CA ASN A 91 -18.90 0.25 -5.26
C ASN A 91 -20.24 0.73 -4.66
N PRO A 92 -21.33 0.80 -5.43
CA PRO A 92 -22.63 1.28 -4.94
C PRO A 92 -23.20 0.49 -3.75
N LEU A 93 -22.78 -0.76 -3.53
CA LEU A 93 -23.24 -1.60 -2.43
C LEU A 93 -22.50 -1.35 -1.12
N TYR A 94 -21.26 -0.83 -1.19
CA TYR A 94 -20.34 -0.72 -0.06
C TYR A 94 -19.73 0.68 0.08
N ALA A 95 -20.33 1.70 -0.54
CA ALA A 95 -19.80 3.05 -0.53
C ALA A 95 -19.83 3.65 0.89
N PRO A 96 -18.71 4.19 1.40
CA PRO A 96 -18.68 4.84 2.73
C PRO A 96 -19.50 6.15 2.76
N ASP A 97 -19.76 6.75 1.59
CA ASP A 97 -20.60 7.93 1.41
C ASP A 97 -21.37 7.83 0.09
N SER A 98 -22.69 8.04 0.12
CA SER A 98 -23.53 7.92 -1.08
C SER A 98 -23.21 8.96 -2.16
N ARG A 99 -22.61 10.11 -1.79
CA ARG A 99 -22.17 11.13 -2.74
C ARG A 99 -21.13 10.61 -3.72
N LEU A 100 -20.31 9.63 -3.32
CA LEU A 100 -19.36 9.00 -4.24
C LEU A 100 -20.05 8.22 -5.34
N VAL A 101 -21.19 7.58 -5.06
CA VAL A 101 -21.95 6.79 -6.05
C VAL A 101 -22.44 7.68 -7.19
N GLU A 102 -22.86 8.91 -6.88
CA GLU A 102 -23.26 9.91 -7.88
C GLU A 102 -22.11 10.39 -8.77
N LEU A 103 -20.85 10.22 -8.32
CA LEU A 103 -19.64 10.59 -9.05
C LEU A 103 -19.03 9.42 -9.84
N GLY A 104 -19.60 8.21 -9.74
CA GLY A 104 -19.17 7.05 -10.52
C GLY A 104 -19.31 7.33 -12.02
N TRP A 105 -18.23 7.19 -12.78
CA TRP A 105 -18.18 7.59 -14.20
C TRP A 105 -18.28 6.40 -15.16
N LYS A 106 -17.34 5.45 -15.08
CA LYS A 106 -17.31 4.25 -15.92
C LYS A 106 -17.30 3.03 -15.02
N GLN A 107 -18.05 2.00 -15.40
CA GLN A 107 -17.98 0.74 -14.69
C GLN A 107 -16.58 0.15 -14.88
N ASN A 108 -15.96 -0.27 -13.78
CA ASN A 108 -14.76 -1.07 -13.86
C ASN A 108 -15.13 -2.49 -14.30
N LEU A 109 -14.48 -2.96 -15.36
CA LEU A 109 -14.74 -4.29 -15.93
C LEU A 109 -13.75 -5.34 -15.42
N ASP A 110 -12.89 -4.98 -14.46
CA ASP A 110 -12.00 -5.91 -13.79
C ASP A 110 -12.81 -7.02 -13.10
N GLN A 111 -12.28 -8.25 -13.21
CA GLN A 111 -12.88 -9.44 -12.63
C GLN A 111 -12.16 -9.85 -11.34
N ASN A 112 -12.91 -10.42 -10.40
CA ASN A 112 -12.38 -11.06 -9.21
C ASN A 112 -11.79 -12.45 -9.55
N SER A 113 -11.27 -13.16 -8.54
CA SER A 113 -10.69 -14.50 -8.71
C SER A 113 -11.70 -15.56 -9.19
N GLU A 114 -12.99 -15.27 -9.14
CA GLU A 114 -14.08 -16.15 -9.58
C GLU A 114 -14.59 -15.80 -10.99
N GLY A 115 -14.03 -14.77 -11.63
CA GLY A 115 -14.41 -14.29 -12.97
C GLY A 115 -15.63 -13.37 -12.97
N GLU A 116 -16.12 -12.95 -11.81
CA GLU A 116 -17.22 -12.00 -11.66
C GLU A 116 -16.70 -10.56 -11.61
N LEU A 117 -17.51 -9.60 -12.06
CA LEU A 117 -17.15 -8.18 -11.96
C LEU A 117 -17.12 -7.73 -10.50
N TRP A 118 -16.14 -6.90 -10.15
CA TRP A 118 -16.11 -6.24 -8.83
C TRP A 118 -17.31 -5.32 -8.58
N GLY A 119 -17.95 -4.84 -9.65
CA GLY A 119 -19.17 -4.02 -9.58
C GLY A 119 -18.93 -2.57 -9.16
N ASP A 120 -17.67 -2.13 -9.15
CA ASP A 120 -17.28 -0.77 -8.85
C ASP A 120 -17.25 0.11 -10.12
N TYR A 121 -17.28 1.42 -9.89
CA TYR A 121 -17.20 2.45 -10.92
C TYR A 121 -15.98 3.33 -10.64
N VAL A 122 -15.18 3.58 -11.67
CA VAL A 122 -14.05 4.51 -11.60
C VAL A 122 -14.56 5.95 -11.60
N PHE A 123 -13.82 6.83 -10.94
CA PHE A 123 -14.08 8.27 -11.02
C PHE A 123 -13.51 8.86 -12.32
N ASN A 124 -14.12 9.94 -12.79
CA ASN A 124 -13.56 10.72 -13.90
C ASN A 124 -12.28 11.44 -13.44
N PRO A 125 -11.12 11.23 -14.11
CA PRO A 125 -9.88 11.92 -13.77
C PRO A 125 -9.99 13.44 -13.70
N ASP A 126 -10.83 14.06 -14.53
CA ASP A 126 -11.05 15.52 -14.55
C ASP A 126 -11.81 16.04 -13.31
N GLU A 127 -12.48 15.14 -12.58
CA GLU A 127 -13.34 15.48 -11.45
C GLU A 127 -12.74 15.07 -10.10
N LEU A 128 -11.57 14.42 -10.10
CA LEU A 128 -10.89 13.94 -8.89
C LEU A 128 -10.70 15.06 -7.86
N VAL A 129 -10.06 16.16 -8.25
CA VAL A 129 -9.77 17.28 -7.32
C VAL A 129 -11.01 18.12 -7.03
N THR A 130 -11.86 18.36 -8.03
CA THR A 130 -12.94 19.35 -7.92
C THR A 130 -14.23 18.80 -7.29
N LYS A 131 -14.50 17.48 -7.44
CA LYS A 131 -15.74 16.85 -6.94
C LYS A 131 -15.50 15.69 -5.99
N VAL A 132 -14.54 14.79 -6.28
CA VAL A 132 -14.30 13.59 -5.47
C VAL A 132 -13.56 13.94 -4.17
N LEU A 133 -12.49 14.74 -4.26
CA LEU A 133 -11.64 15.11 -3.14
C LEU A 133 -12.40 15.74 -1.96
N PRO A 134 -13.35 16.69 -2.14
CA PRO A 134 -14.15 17.19 -1.03
C PRO A 134 -14.88 16.08 -0.25
N VAL A 135 -15.45 15.09 -0.95
CA VAL A 135 -16.14 13.96 -0.31
C VAL A 135 -15.14 13.06 0.41
N MET A 136 -13.97 12.79 -0.19
CA MET A 136 -12.91 12.01 0.48
C MET A 136 -12.41 12.68 1.76
N LYS A 137 -12.25 14.01 1.76
CA LYS A 137 -11.87 14.78 2.96
C LYS A 137 -12.91 14.63 4.08
N ASP A 138 -14.20 14.67 3.75
CA ASP A 138 -15.28 14.43 4.71
C ASP A 138 -15.24 12.99 5.28
N ILE A 139 -14.99 11.99 4.44
CA ILE A 139 -14.85 10.59 4.86
C ILE A 139 -13.64 10.42 5.78
N ILE A 140 -12.48 10.96 5.42
CA ILE A 140 -11.25 10.88 6.22
C ILE A 140 -11.44 11.57 7.58
N SER A 141 -12.12 12.72 7.61
CA SER A 141 -12.53 13.38 8.86
C SER A 141 -13.45 12.50 9.71
N SER A 142 -14.41 11.82 9.08
CA SER A 142 -15.32 10.91 9.77
C SER A 142 -14.58 9.71 10.35
N TYR A 143 -13.65 9.12 9.61
CA TYR A 143 -12.77 8.05 10.11
C TYR A 143 -11.92 8.53 11.29
N LYS A 144 -11.34 9.73 11.21
CA LYS A 144 -10.62 10.32 12.34
C LYS A 144 -11.51 10.47 13.58
N ALA A 145 -12.74 10.96 13.40
CA ALA A 145 -13.71 11.12 14.49
C ALA A 145 -14.11 9.77 15.12
N LEU A 146 -14.08 8.68 14.35
CA LEU A 146 -14.32 7.32 14.82
C LEU A 146 -13.10 6.70 15.52
N GLY A 147 -11.92 7.33 15.46
CA GLY A 147 -10.70 6.86 16.09
C GLY A 147 -9.74 6.10 15.15
N TYR A 148 -9.95 6.14 13.84
CA TYR A 148 -8.92 5.64 12.93
C TYR A 148 -7.71 6.57 12.95
N THR A 149 -6.51 5.99 12.94
CA THR A 149 -5.23 6.73 12.94
C THR A 149 -4.55 6.71 11.58
N MET A 150 -5.04 5.88 10.65
CA MET A 150 -4.47 5.67 9.34
C MET A 150 -5.57 5.31 8.31
N ILE A 151 -5.32 5.57 7.04
CA ILE A 151 -6.11 5.05 5.91
C ILE A 151 -5.22 4.25 4.95
N SER A 152 -5.77 3.24 4.30
CA SER A 152 -5.18 2.56 3.14
C SER A 152 -5.88 3.05 1.88
N SER A 153 -5.15 3.68 0.96
CA SER A 153 -5.69 4.23 -0.27
C SER A 153 -5.71 3.18 -1.39
N ASP A 154 -6.82 2.44 -1.50
CA ASP A 154 -7.01 1.44 -2.55
C ASP A 154 -7.42 2.08 -3.89
N ASN A 155 -7.10 1.42 -4.99
CA ASN A 155 -7.38 1.90 -6.36
C ASN A 155 -6.84 3.33 -6.63
N ALA A 156 -5.70 3.69 -6.03
CA ALA A 156 -5.09 5.02 -6.21
C ALA A 156 -4.47 5.24 -7.61
N LYS A 157 -4.36 4.20 -8.44
CA LYS A 157 -3.88 4.28 -9.82
C LYS A 157 -5.03 4.15 -10.82
N PRO A 158 -4.94 4.76 -12.02
CA PRO A 158 -5.91 4.55 -13.09
C PRO A 158 -6.06 3.05 -13.41
N SER A 159 -7.30 2.57 -13.44
CA SER A 159 -7.58 1.22 -13.96
C SER A 159 -7.58 1.20 -15.48
N THR A 160 -7.68 0.01 -16.06
CA THR A 160 -7.90 -0.21 -17.50
C THR A 160 -9.12 0.56 -18.00
N ALA A 161 -10.22 0.57 -17.24
CA ALA A 161 -11.43 1.33 -17.61
C ALA A 161 -11.15 2.83 -17.76
N VAL A 162 -10.24 3.40 -16.95
CA VAL A 162 -9.83 4.80 -17.09
C VAL A 162 -8.98 4.99 -18.34
N THR A 163 -7.95 4.18 -18.54
CA THR A 163 -7.02 4.33 -19.68
C THR A 163 -7.69 4.05 -21.02
N GLU A 164 -8.73 3.23 -21.09
CA GLU A 164 -9.52 3.02 -22.31
C GLU A 164 -10.44 4.20 -22.65
N ASN A 165 -10.80 5.03 -21.67
CA ASN A 165 -11.79 6.09 -21.81
C ASN A 165 -11.21 7.51 -21.68
N ASP A 166 -9.94 7.66 -21.29
CA ASP A 166 -9.25 8.93 -21.14
C ASP A 166 -7.86 8.90 -21.82
N ALA A 167 -7.68 9.75 -22.84
CA ALA A 167 -6.48 9.74 -23.68
C ALA A 167 -5.21 10.20 -22.94
N GLN A 168 -5.34 11.09 -21.95
CA GLN A 168 -4.21 11.53 -21.15
C GLN A 168 -3.75 10.38 -20.23
N ALA A 169 -4.68 9.76 -19.50
CA ALA A 169 -4.37 8.61 -18.65
C ALA A 169 -3.75 7.46 -19.47
N ALA A 170 -4.28 7.19 -20.67
CA ALA A 170 -3.73 6.20 -21.60
C ALA A 170 -2.27 6.53 -21.99
N GLN A 171 -1.99 7.79 -22.33
CA GLN A 171 -0.66 8.22 -22.72
C GLN A 171 0.34 8.07 -21.58
N TYR A 172 -0.03 8.43 -20.35
CA TYR A 172 0.87 8.28 -19.19
C TYR A 172 1.13 6.80 -18.88
N ALA A 173 0.10 5.96 -18.87
CA ALA A 173 0.23 4.52 -18.65
C ALA A 173 1.14 3.86 -19.70
N ALA A 174 1.02 4.24 -20.98
CA ALA A 174 1.87 3.71 -22.06
C ALA A 174 3.36 4.08 -21.94
N ASN A 175 3.69 5.01 -21.04
CA ASN A 175 5.07 5.43 -20.75
C ASN A 175 5.50 5.06 -19.32
N ASP A 176 4.81 4.12 -18.67
CA ASP A 176 5.05 3.69 -17.29
C ASP A 176 5.07 4.86 -16.27
N ARG A 177 4.17 5.82 -16.49
CA ARG A 177 3.96 6.98 -15.62
C ARG A 177 2.52 7.06 -15.14
N ILE A 178 2.37 7.71 -14.00
CA ILE A 178 1.06 8.05 -13.44
C ILE A 178 0.57 9.37 -14.03
N ASP A 179 -0.74 9.46 -14.26
CA ASP A 179 -1.37 10.70 -14.71
C ASP A 179 -1.23 11.80 -13.63
N PRO A 180 -0.75 13.01 -13.97
CA PRO A 180 -0.57 14.11 -13.02
C PRO A 180 -1.84 14.49 -12.25
N ARG A 181 -3.04 14.26 -12.82
CA ARG A 181 -4.31 14.50 -12.10
C ARG A 181 -4.46 13.60 -10.88
N TYR A 182 -3.97 12.36 -10.96
CA TYR A 182 -3.95 11.42 -9.85
C TYR A 182 -2.87 11.79 -8.82
N VAL A 183 -1.70 12.25 -9.27
CA VAL A 183 -0.63 12.76 -8.40
C VAL A 183 -1.14 13.94 -7.56
N GLU A 184 -1.74 14.95 -8.22
CA GLU A 184 -2.29 16.12 -7.53
C GLU A 184 -3.39 15.72 -6.53
N TYR A 185 -4.28 14.83 -6.94
CA TYR A 185 -5.37 14.34 -6.10
C TYR A 185 -4.85 13.60 -4.86
N MET A 186 -3.93 12.66 -5.03
CA MET A 186 -3.36 11.89 -3.93
C MET A 186 -2.50 12.77 -3.01
N GLN A 187 -1.73 13.70 -3.54
CA GLN A 187 -1.00 14.69 -2.73
C GLN A 187 -1.96 15.45 -1.81
N GLN A 188 -3.08 15.95 -2.34
CA GLN A 188 -4.05 16.67 -1.53
C GLN A 188 -4.82 15.80 -0.52
N ILE A 189 -4.94 14.49 -0.77
CA ILE A 189 -5.41 13.53 0.24
C ILE A 189 -4.40 13.42 1.38
N VAL A 190 -3.12 13.21 1.05
CA VAL A 190 -2.03 13.09 2.03
C VAL A 190 -1.92 14.36 2.87
N ASP A 191 -1.80 15.52 2.24
CA ASP A 191 -1.71 16.82 2.90
C ASP A 191 -2.87 17.03 3.89
N TYR A 192 -4.10 16.70 3.47
CA TYR A 192 -5.27 16.85 4.32
C TYR A 192 -5.30 15.86 5.48
N ALA A 193 -5.05 14.58 5.22
CA ALA A 193 -5.01 13.55 6.26
C ALA A 193 -3.95 13.90 7.32
N HIS A 194 -2.75 14.28 6.89
CA HIS A 194 -1.68 14.74 7.78
C HIS A 194 -2.08 15.99 8.58
N SER A 195 -2.79 16.94 7.97
CA SER A 195 -3.26 18.16 8.66
C SER A 195 -4.19 17.88 9.85
N ILE A 196 -4.86 16.72 9.86
CA ILE A 196 -5.73 16.27 10.96
C ILE A 196 -5.12 15.09 11.75
N GLY A 197 -3.85 14.77 11.52
CA GLY A 197 -3.13 13.70 12.21
C GLY A 197 -3.64 12.30 11.88
N VAL A 198 -3.91 12.03 10.62
CA VAL A 198 -4.20 10.71 10.04
C VAL A 198 -3.07 10.34 9.08
N LYS A 199 -2.51 9.15 9.21
CA LYS A 199 -1.49 8.60 8.31
C LYS A 199 -2.11 8.05 7.03
N VAL A 200 -1.36 8.01 5.93
CA VAL A 200 -1.81 7.47 4.63
C VAL A 200 -0.89 6.37 4.15
N THR A 201 -1.43 5.17 3.95
CA THR A 201 -0.75 4.03 3.34
C THR A 201 -1.15 3.92 1.87
N LEU A 202 -0.17 3.92 0.97
CA LEU A 202 -0.42 3.73 -0.46
C LEU A 202 -0.48 2.24 -0.79
N LYS A 203 -1.61 1.79 -1.33
CA LYS A 203 -1.81 0.41 -1.80
C LYS A 203 -1.49 0.29 -3.29
N ASN A 204 -0.70 -0.73 -3.63
CA ASN A 204 -0.17 -1.02 -4.97
C ASN A 204 0.46 0.21 -5.65
N PRO A 205 1.57 0.74 -5.11
CA PRO A 205 2.17 2.02 -5.52
C PRO A 205 2.47 2.14 -7.01
N SER A 206 2.91 1.05 -7.67
CA SER A 206 2.99 0.97 -9.14
C SER A 206 3.71 2.21 -9.71
N TYR A 207 3.11 2.96 -10.63
CA TYR A 207 3.75 4.13 -11.25
C TYR A 207 4.04 5.32 -10.32
N TYR A 208 3.48 5.37 -9.10
CA TYR A 208 3.83 6.41 -8.13
C TYR A 208 5.29 6.34 -7.69
N VAL A 209 5.94 5.18 -7.80
CA VAL A 209 7.39 5.02 -7.53
C VAL A 209 8.26 5.96 -8.35
N ASN A 210 7.76 6.41 -9.51
CA ASN A 210 8.46 7.29 -10.44
C ASN A 210 8.16 8.77 -10.19
N GLU A 211 7.33 9.11 -9.20
CA GLU A 211 6.93 10.49 -8.88
C GLU A 211 7.45 10.91 -7.49
N PRO A 212 8.71 11.38 -7.39
CA PRO A 212 9.36 11.72 -6.13
C PRO A 212 8.64 12.81 -5.35
N THR A 213 7.77 13.59 -6.01
CA THR A 213 7.02 14.68 -5.37
C THR A 213 5.94 14.20 -4.40
N VAL A 214 5.46 12.97 -4.52
CA VAL A 214 4.35 12.45 -3.69
C VAL A 214 4.68 11.12 -3.02
N ILE A 215 5.51 10.27 -3.64
CA ILE A 215 5.80 8.95 -3.09
C ILE A 215 6.43 9.04 -1.69
N ASP A 216 7.27 10.05 -1.47
CA ASP A 216 7.95 10.28 -0.19
C ASP A 216 7.05 10.89 0.89
N ASP A 217 5.79 11.23 0.58
CA ASP A 217 4.85 11.77 1.56
C ASP A 217 3.93 10.71 2.18
N PHE A 218 3.78 9.52 1.58
CA PHE A 218 3.00 8.43 2.20
C PHE A 218 3.67 7.89 3.47
N ASP A 219 2.91 7.37 4.44
CA ASP A 219 3.48 6.88 5.71
C ASP A 219 3.94 5.42 5.66
N ALA A 220 3.35 4.64 4.76
CA ALA A 220 3.62 3.21 4.57
C ALA A 220 3.11 2.74 3.21
N TYR A 221 3.39 1.49 2.85
CA TYR A 221 2.96 0.88 1.59
C TYR A 221 2.37 -0.52 1.80
N ILE A 222 1.34 -0.83 1.01
CA ILE A 222 0.82 -2.20 0.84
C ILE A 222 1.05 -2.61 -0.60
N ILE A 223 1.61 -3.79 -0.82
CA ILE A 223 1.73 -4.39 -2.15
C ILE A 223 1.04 -5.74 -2.11
N GLU A 224 0.10 -5.95 -3.02
CA GLU A 224 -0.65 -7.19 -3.15
C GLU A 224 -0.18 -7.97 -4.38
N SER A 225 -0.16 -9.30 -4.27
CA SER A 225 0.04 -10.20 -5.42
C SER A 225 1.34 -9.95 -6.19
N MET A 226 2.37 -9.43 -5.53
CA MET A 226 3.64 -9.06 -6.16
C MET A 226 4.28 -10.21 -6.96
N PHE A 227 4.00 -11.46 -6.56
CA PHE A 227 4.53 -12.66 -7.21
C PHE A 227 3.49 -13.45 -8.03
N ASN A 228 2.20 -13.06 -8.01
CA ASN A 228 1.10 -13.90 -8.53
C ASN A 228 0.40 -13.27 -9.73
N TYR A 229 0.14 -11.97 -9.70
CA TYR A 229 -0.60 -11.29 -10.78
C TYR A 229 0.35 -10.62 -11.78
N TYR A 230 1.46 -10.06 -11.29
CA TYR A 230 2.35 -9.24 -12.10
C TYR A 230 3.80 -9.53 -11.69
N PRO A 231 4.49 -10.51 -12.30
CA PRO A 231 5.91 -10.75 -12.00
C PRO A 231 6.80 -9.52 -12.27
N TRP A 232 6.32 -8.55 -13.07
CA TRP A 232 6.94 -7.25 -13.34
C TRP A 232 6.70 -6.19 -12.24
N ASP A 233 5.71 -6.40 -11.36
CA ASP A 233 5.43 -5.47 -10.25
C ASP A 233 6.55 -5.50 -9.21
N VAL A 234 7.28 -6.62 -9.09
CA VAL A 234 8.48 -6.69 -8.23
C VAL A 234 9.49 -5.63 -8.67
N ASP A 235 9.78 -5.54 -9.96
CA ASP A 235 10.78 -4.60 -10.49
C ASP A 235 10.28 -3.16 -10.40
N THR A 236 8.98 -2.94 -10.66
CA THR A 236 8.37 -1.61 -10.55
C THR A 236 8.38 -1.09 -9.11
N ASN A 237 8.09 -1.93 -8.13
CA ASN A 237 8.03 -1.53 -6.72
C ASN A 237 9.36 -1.69 -5.98
N GLU A 238 10.43 -2.17 -6.64
CA GLU A 238 11.72 -2.41 -6.01
C GLU A 238 12.25 -1.23 -5.17
N PRO A 239 12.17 0.04 -5.61
CA PRO A 239 12.63 1.17 -4.81
C PRO A 239 11.96 1.28 -3.43
N ILE A 240 10.69 0.87 -3.32
CA ILE A 240 9.92 0.92 -2.07
C ILE A 240 10.45 -0.09 -1.04
N LEU A 241 10.96 -1.23 -1.49
CA LEU A 241 11.55 -2.26 -0.62
C LEU A 241 12.82 -1.77 0.12
N TYR A 242 13.39 -0.65 -0.34
CA TYR A 242 14.53 0.02 0.27
C TYR A 242 14.15 1.28 1.06
N SER A 243 12.85 1.60 1.17
CA SER A 243 12.40 2.76 1.94
C SER A 243 12.57 2.52 3.44
N THR A 244 12.54 3.60 4.23
CA THR A 244 12.54 3.51 5.71
C THR A 244 11.15 3.32 6.30
N LYS A 245 10.11 3.34 5.45
CA LYS A 245 8.71 3.27 5.83
C LYS A 245 8.26 1.80 5.89
N PRO A 246 7.24 1.47 6.70
CA PRO A 246 6.66 0.14 6.68
C PRO A 246 6.15 -0.26 5.29
N VAL A 247 6.42 -1.50 4.90
CA VAL A 247 5.92 -2.13 3.67
C VAL A 247 5.29 -3.46 4.05
N TRP A 248 4.07 -3.72 3.62
CA TRP A 248 3.41 -5.02 3.83
C TRP A 248 3.09 -5.69 2.50
N LEU A 249 3.53 -6.93 2.34
CA LEU A 249 3.37 -7.70 1.11
C LEU A 249 2.30 -8.78 1.32
N PHE A 250 1.12 -8.62 0.73
CA PHE A 250 0.05 -9.63 0.78
C PHE A 250 0.13 -10.57 -0.42
N GLN A 251 0.05 -11.88 -0.17
CA GLN A 251 0.13 -12.91 -1.20
C GLN A 251 -1.05 -13.88 -1.10
N TYR A 252 -1.50 -14.36 -2.26
CA TYR A 252 -2.72 -15.15 -2.39
C TYR A 252 -2.40 -16.52 -3.02
N PRO A 253 -2.07 -17.54 -2.23
CA PRO A 253 -1.66 -18.84 -2.75
C PRO A 253 -2.78 -19.47 -3.60
N GLY A 254 -2.40 -20.20 -4.66
CA GLY A 254 -3.34 -20.85 -5.56
C GLY A 254 -3.91 -19.94 -6.66
N ILE A 255 -3.73 -18.63 -6.57
CA ILE A 255 -4.06 -17.71 -7.66
C ILE A 255 -2.93 -17.70 -8.69
N ASN A 256 -3.30 -17.81 -9.97
CA ASN A 256 -2.37 -17.88 -11.12
C ASN A 256 -1.28 -18.95 -11.00
N GLY A 257 -1.54 -20.03 -10.25
CA GLY A 257 -0.62 -21.15 -10.12
C GLY A 257 0.57 -20.94 -9.18
N LEU A 258 0.61 -19.84 -8.41
CA LEU A 258 1.64 -19.68 -7.37
C LEU A 258 1.43 -20.70 -6.24
N THR A 259 2.42 -21.57 -6.05
CA THR A 259 2.51 -22.46 -4.89
C THR A 259 3.35 -21.82 -3.78
N GLU A 260 3.22 -22.31 -2.54
CA GLU A 260 4.07 -21.86 -1.42
C GLU A 260 5.56 -22.13 -1.67
N GLU A 261 5.90 -23.23 -2.35
CA GLU A 261 7.28 -23.57 -2.72
C GLU A 261 7.85 -22.55 -3.72
N MET A 262 7.11 -22.22 -4.77
CA MET A 262 7.51 -21.19 -5.74
C MET A 262 7.64 -19.82 -5.08
N LEU A 263 6.70 -19.47 -4.21
CA LEU A 263 6.77 -18.21 -3.47
C LEU A 263 8.03 -18.13 -2.62
N LYS A 264 8.37 -19.22 -1.92
CA LYS A 264 9.59 -19.29 -1.13
C LYS A 264 10.85 -19.11 -1.97
N GLU A 265 10.91 -19.76 -3.14
CA GLU A 265 12.02 -19.58 -4.09
C GLU A 265 12.13 -18.13 -4.58
N TYR A 266 11.01 -17.49 -4.95
CA TYR A 266 11.00 -16.09 -5.38
C TYR A 266 11.38 -15.11 -4.26
N MET A 267 10.94 -15.38 -3.03
CA MET A 267 11.33 -14.59 -1.87
C MET A 267 12.84 -14.66 -1.64
N VAL A 268 13.45 -15.85 -1.73
CA VAL A 268 14.91 -16.00 -1.64
C VAL A 268 15.63 -15.30 -2.80
N GLU A 269 15.15 -15.45 -4.03
CA GLU A 269 15.75 -14.82 -5.22
C GLU A 269 15.71 -13.29 -5.14
N ARG A 270 14.63 -12.73 -4.58
CA ARG A 270 14.39 -11.28 -4.48
C ARG A 270 14.75 -10.69 -3.12
N ASP A 271 15.42 -11.45 -2.24
CA ASP A 271 15.83 -11.01 -0.91
C ASP A 271 14.66 -10.40 -0.10
N ILE A 272 13.56 -11.16 -0.04
CA ILE A 272 12.35 -10.84 0.72
C ILE A 272 12.19 -11.85 1.84
N HIS A 273 12.18 -11.37 3.07
CA HIS A 273 12.17 -12.18 4.28
C HIS A 273 10.76 -12.48 4.78
N LEU A 274 9.81 -11.57 4.57
CA LEU A 274 8.46 -11.70 5.10
C LEU A 274 7.38 -11.25 4.11
N VAL A 275 6.36 -12.09 3.96
CA VAL A 275 5.08 -11.77 3.32
C VAL A 275 3.92 -12.23 4.22
N TYR A 276 2.70 -11.81 3.89
CA TYR A 276 1.48 -12.20 4.57
C TYR A 276 0.63 -13.05 3.62
N LEU A 277 0.52 -14.35 3.92
CA LEU A 277 -0.25 -15.28 3.12
C LEU A 277 -1.71 -15.33 3.57
N ASP A 278 -2.61 -15.16 2.62
CA ASP A 278 -4.03 -15.47 2.81
C ASP A 278 -4.25 -16.99 2.90
N SER A 279 -5.06 -17.44 3.85
CA SER A 279 -5.29 -18.86 4.12
C SER A 279 -6.66 -19.12 4.75
N THR A 280 -6.99 -20.40 4.96
CA THR A 280 -8.27 -20.80 5.57
C THR A 280 -8.41 -20.40 7.05
N THR A 281 -7.34 -19.92 7.68
CA THR A 281 -7.35 -19.41 9.07
C THR A 281 -7.10 -17.90 9.13
N GLY A 282 -7.22 -17.20 7.99
CA GLY A 282 -6.90 -15.78 7.86
C GLY A 282 -5.46 -15.57 7.40
N TYR A 283 -4.96 -14.34 7.52
CA TYR A 283 -3.59 -14.00 7.14
C TYR A 283 -2.60 -14.50 8.17
N HIS A 284 -1.45 -14.98 7.71
CA HIS A 284 -0.32 -15.32 8.57
C HIS A 284 1.00 -14.87 7.94
N GLN A 285 2.00 -14.61 8.79
CA GLN A 285 3.35 -14.32 8.34
C GLN A 285 3.96 -15.57 7.71
N PHE A 286 4.55 -15.42 6.54
CA PHE A 286 5.27 -16.45 5.81
C PHE A 286 6.67 -15.94 5.52
N THR A 287 7.68 -16.74 5.87
CA THR A 287 9.10 -16.35 5.80
C THR A 287 9.88 -17.29 4.89
N ALA A 288 10.87 -16.73 4.18
CA ALA A 288 11.84 -17.50 3.39
C ALA A 288 12.75 -18.39 4.26
#